data_AF-A0A2D9L0C3-F1
#
_entry.id   AF-A0A2D9L0C3-F1
#
_cell.length_a   1.000
_cell.length_b   1.000
_cell.length_c   1.000
_cell.angle_alpha   90.00
_cell.angle_beta   90.00
_cell.angle_gamma   90.00
#
_symmetry.space_group_name_H-M   'P 1'
#
loop_
_entity.id
_entity.type
_entity.pdbx_description
1 polymer ?
#
loop_
_entity_poly.entity_id
_entity_poly.type
_entity_poly.pdbx_seq_one_letter_code
_entity_poly.pdbx_strand_id
1 'polypeptide(L)'
;MIKYRSQTLSQSGFTIIELLVVMMVISIMAAPFAYQHIQKFEEDRIAITVAEVNDLFQSAQNFAAEQDGEWPSEADNCATAISTMDTENYLQGFNIRSPFGTNLSTSCTTGEGKRFIITIDAVDAGNAELLDAGLPSSTVSGSLVTVSVPLPAVIPALEHLLPRDGSRPMTGDLDLDDNNILKANQIETEMVLLNSIVTKDSACATNGLVARDNIGNLLSCVNGQWKGPEGSPISMVSYFNRSTCPDGWVESNGLNGTYDVRGAFIRALDRGKGLDSGRTLGSYQADNAPHINDYQIRRGNIGTLGWGSTGTYGLPTNGAYTAWQATGEGGAGGDRWQIRMRLKGGETRPNNVALLACQKQP
;
A
#
# COMPACT_ATOMS: atom_id res chain seq x y z
N MET A 1 52.08 -35.29 77.56
CA MET A 1 51.08 -34.57 76.75
C MET A 1 50.14 -33.86 77.71
N ILE A 2 49.86 -32.56 77.71
CA ILE A 2 50.21 -31.39 76.90
C ILE A 2 50.21 -30.22 77.92
N LYS A 3 51.24 -29.36 77.91
CA LYS A 3 51.29 -28.13 78.72
C LYS A 3 50.35 -27.10 78.08
N TYR A 4 49.25 -26.75 78.75
CA TYR A 4 48.49 -25.54 78.40
C TYR A 4 49.15 -24.34 79.05
N ARG A 5 49.87 -23.56 78.24
CA ARG A 5 50.41 -22.25 78.62
C ARG A 5 49.26 -21.24 78.51
N SER A 6 48.66 -20.90 79.64
CA SER A 6 47.73 -19.76 79.73
C SER A 6 48.50 -18.46 79.49
N GLN A 7 48.44 -17.92 78.27
CA GLN A 7 48.86 -16.55 78.00
C GLN A 7 47.77 -15.60 78.49
N THR A 8 47.82 -15.22 79.76
CA THR A 8 47.15 -14.00 80.22
C THR A 8 47.93 -12.82 79.66
N LEU A 9 47.44 -12.22 78.58
CA LEU A 9 47.88 -10.89 78.14
C LEU A 9 47.63 -9.93 79.31
N SER A 10 48.70 -9.47 79.96
CA SER A 10 48.60 -8.38 80.93
C SER A 10 48.08 -7.15 80.18
N GLN A 11 46.86 -6.74 80.47
CA GLN A 11 46.40 -5.40 80.07
C GLN A 11 47.23 -4.40 80.88
N SER A 12 48.30 -3.91 80.26
CA SER A 12 49.03 -2.75 80.73
C SER A 12 48.05 -1.58 80.76
N GLY A 13 47.76 -1.04 81.94
CA GLY A 13 46.96 0.18 82.06
C GLY A 13 47.62 1.29 81.27
N PHE A 14 46.84 1.97 80.42
CA PHE A 14 47.33 3.05 79.58
C PHE A 14 48.01 4.12 80.43
N THR A 15 49.25 4.44 80.09
CA THR A 15 49.96 5.54 80.77
C THR A 15 49.38 6.88 80.30
N ILE A 16 49.38 7.90 81.17
CA ILE A 16 48.85 9.24 80.82
C ILE A 16 49.55 9.81 79.57
N ILE A 17 50.81 9.44 79.33
CA ILE A 17 51.58 9.86 78.16
C ILE A 17 51.05 9.24 76.87
N GLU A 18 50.57 8.01 76.92
CA GLU A 18 50.01 7.28 75.78
C GLU A 18 48.64 7.84 75.39
N LEU A 19 47.83 8.20 76.39
CA LEU A 19 46.57 8.94 76.20
C LEU A 19 46.81 10.35 75.63
N LEU A 20 47.84 11.05 76.09
CA LEU A 20 48.24 12.36 75.55
C LEU A 20 48.68 12.29 74.09
N VAL A 21 49.50 11.28 73.74
CA VAL A 21 49.94 11.08 72.34
C VAL A 21 48.77 10.70 71.45
N VAL A 22 47.86 9.82 71.90
CA VAL A 22 46.67 9.45 71.13
C VAL A 22 45.73 10.65 70.91
N MET A 23 45.47 11.46 71.93
CA MET A 23 44.65 12.67 71.76
C MET A 23 45.31 13.70 70.83
N MET A 24 46.63 13.84 70.88
CA MET A 24 47.39 14.70 69.97
C MET A 24 47.29 14.21 68.52
N VAL A 25 47.48 12.92 68.29
CA VAL A 25 47.38 12.30 66.95
C VAL A 25 45.95 12.38 66.41
N ILE A 26 44.93 12.09 67.23
CA ILE A 26 43.52 12.22 66.83
C ILE A 26 43.19 13.66 66.47
N SER A 27 43.68 14.65 67.22
CA SER A 27 43.43 16.06 66.92
C SER A 27 44.07 16.50 65.59
N ILE A 28 45.26 15.98 65.27
CA ILE A 28 45.97 16.27 64.02
C ILE A 28 45.29 15.59 62.82
N MET A 29 44.69 14.41 63.00
CA MET A 29 44.01 13.68 61.91
C MET A 29 42.54 14.07 61.72
N ALA A 30 41.82 14.40 62.79
CA ALA A 30 40.40 14.70 62.72
C ALA A 30 40.10 16.02 62.00
N ALA A 31 40.94 17.05 62.17
CA ALA A 31 40.76 18.34 61.52
C ALA A 31 40.82 18.27 59.97
N PRO A 32 41.85 17.70 59.33
CA PRO A 32 41.88 17.56 57.88
C PRO A 32 40.82 16.57 57.35
N PHE A 33 40.49 15.51 58.10
CA PHE A 33 39.44 14.57 57.72
C PHE A 33 38.05 15.22 57.71
N ALA A 34 37.73 16.01 58.73
CA ALA A 34 36.48 16.77 58.79
C ALA A 34 36.41 17.81 57.67
N TYR A 35 37.51 18.52 57.40
CA TYR A 35 37.60 19.48 56.29
C TYR A 35 37.35 18.81 54.93
N GLN A 36 37.98 17.66 54.67
CA GLN A 36 37.78 16.90 53.44
C GLN A 36 36.34 16.41 53.27
N HIS A 37 35.67 15.97 54.35
CA HIS A 37 34.26 15.57 54.28
C HIS A 37 33.33 16.76 54.04
N ILE A 38 33.57 17.91 54.68
CA ILE A 38 32.76 19.12 54.47
C ILE A 38 32.82 19.57 53.01
N GLN A 39 34.03 19.64 52.44
CA GLN A 39 34.20 19.98 51.02
C GLN A 39 33.49 18.98 50.10
N LYS A 40 33.59 17.68 50.41
CA LYS A 40 32.91 16.64 49.64
C LYS A 40 31.38 16.76 49.70
N PHE A 41 30.81 17.08 50.87
CA PHE A 41 29.37 17.30 51.00
C PHE A 41 28.89 18.48 50.15
N GLU A 42 29.67 19.55 50.07
CA GLU A 42 29.38 20.72 49.25
C GLU A 42 29.39 20.39 47.75
N GLU A 43 30.41 19.65 47.28
CA GLU A 43 30.50 19.18 45.89
C GLU A 43 29.35 18.23 45.53
N ASP A 44 29.06 17.25 46.39
CA ASP A 44 28.01 16.26 46.16
C ASP A 44 26.61 16.96 46.13
N ARG A 45 26.41 18.01 46.94
CA ARG A 45 25.17 18.81 46.96
C ARG A 45 24.90 19.52 45.62
N ILE A 46 25.94 20.11 45.05
CA ILE A 46 25.90 20.77 43.74
C ILE A 46 25.58 19.73 42.65
N ALA A 47 26.32 18.61 42.64
CA ALA A 47 26.15 17.57 41.64
C ALA A 47 24.75 16.94 41.62
N ILE A 48 24.17 16.66 42.81
CA ILE A 48 22.80 16.14 42.92
C ILE A 48 21.80 17.16 42.38
N THR A 49 21.92 18.43 42.77
CA THR A 49 21.00 19.48 42.31
C THR A 49 21.06 19.65 40.79
N VAL A 50 22.24 19.61 40.19
CA VAL A 50 22.42 19.65 38.73
C VAL A 50 21.73 18.46 38.06
N ALA A 51 21.87 17.25 38.62
CA ALA A 51 21.19 16.07 38.10
C ALA A 51 19.66 16.17 38.20
N GLU A 52 19.12 16.61 39.34
CA GLU A 52 17.68 16.80 39.57
C GLU A 52 17.08 17.85 38.63
N VAL A 53 17.79 18.95 38.40
CA VAL A 53 17.34 20.01 37.48
C VAL A 53 17.39 19.51 36.03
N ASN A 54 18.42 18.75 35.66
CA ASN A 54 18.50 18.10 34.34
C ASN A 54 17.34 17.13 34.11
N ASP A 55 17.02 16.30 35.10
CA ASP A 55 15.89 15.38 35.04
C ASP A 55 14.55 16.12 34.94
N LEU A 56 14.37 17.19 35.73
CA LEU A 56 13.15 17.99 35.74
C LEU A 56 12.88 18.66 34.39
N PHE A 57 13.88 19.30 33.77
CA PHE A 57 13.64 19.93 32.48
C PHE A 57 13.50 18.91 31.35
N GLN A 58 14.19 17.76 31.40
CA GLN A 58 14.01 16.69 30.42
C GLN A 58 12.59 16.14 30.49
N SER A 59 12.08 15.95 31.71
CA SER A 59 10.70 15.54 31.96
C SER A 59 9.70 16.57 31.45
N ALA A 60 9.94 17.86 31.69
CA ALA A 60 9.09 18.94 31.17
C ALA A 60 9.10 19.00 29.64
N GLN A 61 10.27 18.76 29.02
CA GLN A 61 10.40 18.68 27.57
C GLN A 61 9.67 17.47 27.00
N ASN A 62 9.75 16.30 27.64
CA ASN A 62 9.00 15.12 27.23
C ASN A 62 7.49 15.36 27.33
N PHE A 63 7.02 15.94 28.44
CA PHE A 63 5.62 16.33 28.61
C PHE A 63 5.15 17.24 27.47
N ALA A 64 5.92 18.29 27.18
CA ALA A 64 5.55 19.22 26.11
C ALA A 64 5.61 18.59 24.72
N ALA A 65 6.50 17.61 24.49
CA ALA A 65 6.54 16.86 23.25
C ALA A 65 5.32 15.95 23.05
N GLU A 66 4.77 15.38 24.13
CA GLU A 66 3.57 14.55 24.09
C GLU A 66 2.27 15.37 24.02
N GLN A 67 2.26 16.58 24.59
CA GLN A 67 1.08 17.44 24.71
C GLN A 67 1.07 18.56 23.65
N ASP A 68 1.36 18.23 22.38
CA ASP A 68 1.32 19.14 21.23
C ASP A 68 2.04 20.50 21.45
N GLY A 69 3.16 20.47 22.18
CA GLY A 69 3.95 21.65 22.49
C GLY A 69 3.43 22.51 23.65
N GLU A 70 2.51 22.03 24.49
CA GLU A 70 2.04 22.71 25.71
C GLU A 70 2.93 22.37 26.92
N TRP A 71 3.38 23.38 27.67
CA TRP A 71 4.18 23.14 28.88
C TRP A 71 3.30 22.57 30.02
N PRO A 72 3.88 21.82 30.98
CA PRO A 72 3.12 21.31 32.11
C PRO A 72 2.49 22.45 32.91
N SER A 73 1.17 22.40 33.06
CA SER A 73 0.38 23.47 33.67
C SER A 73 0.57 24.85 33.01
N GLU A 74 0.71 24.95 31.68
CA GLU A 74 0.90 26.25 31.01
C GLU A 74 -0.19 27.28 31.36
N ALA A 75 -1.43 26.82 31.61
CA ALA A 75 -2.54 27.66 32.04
C ALA A 75 -2.31 28.40 33.38
N ASP A 76 -1.45 27.89 34.26
CA ASP A 76 -1.07 28.55 35.52
C ASP A 76 0.34 29.15 35.51
N ASN A 77 0.89 29.38 34.30
CA ASN A 77 2.28 29.75 34.05
C ASN A 77 3.28 28.73 34.61
N CYS A 78 2.94 27.44 34.56
CA CYS A 78 3.78 26.33 35.00
C CYS A 78 4.11 26.35 36.50
N ALA A 79 3.28 27.00 37.33
CA ALA A 79 3.46 27.06 38.77
C ALA A 79 3.27 25.67 39.43
N THR A 80 2.36 24.85 38.90
CA THR A 80 2.09 23.48 39.37
C THR A 80 2.73 22.40 38.48
N ALA A 81 3.67 22.78 37.61
CA ALA A 81 4.27 21.87 36.63
C ALA A 81 4.86 20.60 37.28
N ILE A 82 5.56 20.73 38.41
CA ILE A 82 6.16 19.60 39.13
C ILE A 82 5.07 18.59 39.57
N SER A 83 3.97 19.06 40.17
CA SER A 83 2.90 18.17 40.60
C SER A 83 2.15 17.52 39.44
N THR A 84 1.99 18.22 38.32
CA THR A 84 1.36 17.67 37.12
C THR A 84 2.23 16.57 36.53
N MET A 85 3.53 16.82 36.36
CA MET A 85 4.48 15.82 35.86
C MET A 85 4.63 14.61 36.79
N ASP A 86 4.59 14.80 38.11
CA ASP A 86 4.61 13.70 39.08
C ASP A 86 3.34 12.84 38.99
N THR A 87 2.16 13.48 38.88
CA THR A 87 0.87 12.77 38.75
C THR A 87 0.77 11.99 37.43
N GLU A 88 1.32 12.55 36.36
CA GLU A 88 1.34 11.91 35.03
C GLU A 88 2.53 10.93 34.85
N ASN A 89 3.31 10.68 35.90
CA ASN A 89 4.45 9.73 35.95
C ASN A 89 5.64 10.11 35.05
N TYR A 90 5.83 11.39 34.74
CA TYR A 90 7.04 11.90 34.09
C TYR A 90 8.21 12.02 35.07
N LEU A 91 7.93 12.26 36.35
CA LEU A 91 8.93 12.31 37.42
C LEU A 91 8.85 11.03 38.24
N GLN A 92 9.96 10.30 38.39
CA GLN A 92 10.03 9.12 39.26
C GLN A 92 11.02 9.33 40.40
N GLY A 93 10.49 9.46 41.62
CA GLY A 93 11.33 9.68 42.81
C GLY A 93 11.92 11.10 42.90
N PHE A 94 11.32 12.07 42.21
CA PHE A 94 11.75 13.46 42.25
C PHE A 94 11.42 14.10 43.60
N ASN A 95 12.37 14.89 44.12
CA ASN A 95 12.18 15.65 45.34
C ASN A 95 12.12 17.14 45.02
N ILE A 96 10.99 17.79 45.33
CA ILE A 96 10.84 19.24 45.16
C ILE A 96 11.77 20.04 46.07
N ARG A 97 12.28 19.42 47.16
CA ARG A 97 13.18 20.07 48.10
C ARG A 97 14.62 19.78 47.71
N SER A 98 15.34 20.82 47.30
CA SER A 98 16.73 20.74 46.91
C SER A 98 17.62 20.29 48.09
N PRO A 99 18.81 19.76 47.79
CA PRO A 99 19.86 19.49 48.78
C PRO A 99 20.30 20.71 49.63
N PHE A 100 19.97 21.95 49.23
CA PHE A 100 20.18 23.18 50.00
C PHE A 100 19.08 23.45 51.04
N GLY A 101 18.00 22.65 51.04
CA GLY A 101 16.89 22.74 51.98
C GLY A 101 15.77 23.69 51.55
N THR A 102 15.86 24.25 50.35
CA THR A 102 14.88 25.13 49.69
C THR A 102 14.07 24.37 48.65
N ASN A 103 12.88 24.84 48.29
CA ASN A 103 12.08 24.20 47.25
C ASN A 103 12.45 24.73 45.86
N LEU A 104 12.47 23.84 44.88
CA LEU A 104 12.47 24.20 43.46
C LEU A 104 11.12 24.81 43.08
N SER A 105 11.13 25.86 42.28
CA SER A 105 9.93 26.46 41.71
C SER A 105 10.02 26.52 40.19
N THR A 106 8.90 26.31 39.51
CA THR A 106 8.80 26.33 38.06
C THR A 106 7.97 27.51 37.57
N SER A 107 8.30 28.01 36.38
CA SER A 107 7.48 28.97 35.64
C SER A 107 7.67 28.80 34.15
N CYS A 108 6.82 29.40 33.33
CA CYS A 108 7.03 29.43 31.88
C CYS A 108 6.56 30.75 31.26
N THR A 109 7.10 31.05 30.08
CA THR A 109 6.62 32.15 29.24
C THR A 109 5.57 31.65 28.25
N THR A 110 4.71 32.53 27.75
CA THR A 110 3.69 32.23 26.74
C THR A 110 4.04 32.86 25.40
N GLY A 111 3.59 32.25 24.29
CA GLY A 111 3.76 32.79 22.93
C GLY A 111 4.86 32.09 22.12
N GLU A 112 5.25 32.69 21.00
CA GLU A 112 6.32 32.16 20.14
C GLU A 112 7.66 32.16 20.88
N GLY A 113 8.36 31.03 20.88
CA GLY A 113 9.61 30.87 21.61
C GLY A 113 9.44 30.75 23.13
N LYS A 114 8.26 30.30 23.60
CA LYS A 114 8.02 30.01 25.01
C LYS A 114 9.09 29.12 25.63
N ARG A 115 9.43 29.40 26.89
CA ARG A 115 10.49 28.72 27.64
C ARG A 115 9.97 28.21 28.95
N PHE A 116 10.45 27.04 29.35
CA PHE A 116 10.27 26.51 30.69
C PHE A 116 11.42 26.99 31.58
N ILE A 117 11.09 27.42 32.79
CA ILE A 117 12.00 28.09 33.71
C ILE A 117 11.95 27.37 35.05
N ILE A 118 13.13 27.03 35.57
CA ILE A 118 13.31 26.43 36.90
C ILE A 118 14.14 27.40 37.73
N THR A 119 13.66 27.72 38.93
CA THR A 119 14.37 28.58 39.89
C THR A 119 14.73 27.77 41.13
N ILE A 120 16.00 27.89 41.54
CA ILE A 120 16.59 27.24 42.71
C ILE A 120 17.16 28.32 43.61
N ASP A 121 16.89 28.24 44.92
CA ASP A 121 17.54 29.09 45.92
C ASP A 121 18.69 28.32 46.58
N ALA A 122 19.92 28.69 46.26
CA ALA A 122 21.14 28.06 46.75
C ALA A 122 21.54 28.54 48.17
N VAL A 123 20.70 29.38 48.80
CA VAL A 123 20.84 30.01 50.13
C VAL A 123 22.00 31.01 50.23
N ASP A 124 23.10 30.76 49.52
CA ASP A 124 24.31 31.58 49.48
C ASP A 124 24.72 31.86 48.03
N ALA A 125 25.29 33.04 47.78
CA ALA A 125 25.70 33.47 46.44
C ALA A 125 26.86 32.62 45.88
N GLY A 126 27.75 32.11 46.72
CA GLY A 126 28.84 31.23 46.29
C GLY A 126 28.33 29.90 45.75
N ASN A 127 27.31 29.32 46.41
CA ASN A 127 26.66 28.11 45.91
C ASN A 127 25.93 28.35 44.58
N ALA A 128 25.30 29.52 44.43
CA ALA A 128 24.60 29.88 43.21
C ALA A 128 25.55 29.98 42.00
N GLU A 129 26.75 30.54 42.20
CA GLU A 129 27.79 30.62 41.17
C GLU A 129 28.33 29.23 40.78
N LEU A 130 28.49 28.33 41.75
CA LEU A 130 28.89 26.94 41.48
C LEU A 130 27.82 26.14 40.73
N LEU A 131 26.53 26.37 41.03
CA LEU A 131 25.42 25.76 40.29
C LEU A 131 25.34 26.27 38.85
N ASP A 132 25.56 27.56 38.63
CA ASP A 132 25.53 28.19 37.30
C ASP A 132 26.57 27.57 36.36
N ALA A 133 27.75 27.24 36.88
CA ALA A 133 28.78 26.56 36.10
C ALA A 133 28.37 25.14 35.64
N GLY A 134 27.43 24.49 36.34
CA GLY A 134 26.97 23.13 36.05
C GLY A 134 25.64 23.04 35.31
N LEU A 135 24.89 24.13 35.21
CA LEU A 135 23.53 24.15 34.65
C LEU A 135 23.51 24.77 33.24
N PRO A 136 22.76 24.18 32.28
CA PRO A 136 22.67 24.73 30.94
C PRO A 136 21.74 25.95 30.90
N SER A 137 22.17 27.03 30.24
CA SER A 137 21.34 28.25 30.05
C SER A 137 20.79 28.81 31.37
N SER A 138 21.63 28.85 32.41
CA SER A 138 21.32 29.41 33.71
C SER A 138 21.72 30.89 33.83
N THR A 139 21.13 31.56 34.80
CA THR A 139 21.47 32.94 35.21
C THR A 139 21.40 33.04 36.73
N VAL A 140 22.30 33.83 37.33
CA VAL A 140 22.38 34.01 38.79
C VAL A 140 21.93 35.41 39.20
N SER A 141 21.14 35.49 40.27
CA SER A 141 20.76 36.73 40.94
C SER A 141 20.77 36.54 42.46
N GLY A 142 21.83 36.99 43.13
CA GLY A 142 22.00 36.76 44.57
C GLY A 142 22.19 35.27 44.87
N SER A 143 21.32 34.68 45.70
CA SER A 143 21.29 33.24 45.96
C SER A 143 20.43 32.44 44.96
N LEU A 144 19.74 33.11 44.04
CA LEU A 144 18.82 32.48 43.10
C LEU A 144 19.52 32.11 41.79
N VAL A 145 19.33 30.88 41.35
CA VAL A 145 19.74 30.36 40.05
C VAL A 145 18.51 30.08 39.22
N THR A 146 18.43 30.65 38.03
CA THR A 146 17.30 30.48 37.11
C THR A 146 17.78 29.82 35.83
N VAL A 147 17.28 28.62 35.55
CA VAL A 147 17.55 27.81 34.37
C VAL A 147 16.41 27.99 33.37
N SER A 148 16.72 28.23 32.10
CA SER A 148 15.68 28.39 31.07
C SER A 148 15.92 27.53 29.84
N VAL A 149 14.98 26.63 29.54
CA VAL A 149 15.02 25.74 28.38
C VAL A 149 13.95 26.11 27.33
N PRO A 150 14.27 26.04 26.03
CA PRO A 150 13.29 26.25 24.97
C PRO A 150 12.38 25.03 24.79
N LEU A 151 11.24 25.23 24.11
CA LEU A 151 10.32 24.15 23.75
C LEU A 151 11.01 23.09 22.87
N PRO A 152 10.74 21.79 23.07
CA PRO A 152 11.33 20.70 22.27
C PRO A 152 11.02 20.76 20.78
N ALA A 153 9.99 21.48 20.34
CA ALA A 153 9.61 21.71 18.94
C ALA A 153 10.68 22.41 18.08
N VAL A 154 11.93 22.45 18.56
CA VAL A 154 13.12 22.99 17.92
C VAL A 154 14.31 22.00 18.01
N ILE A 155 14.11 20.73 18.40
CA ILE A 155 15.17 19.70 18.49
C ILE A 155 14.84 18.51 17.55
N PRO A 156 15.63 18.29 16.47
CA PRO A 156 15.30 17.38 15.38
C PRO A 156 15.70 15.93 15.68
N ALA A 157 14.76 14.98 15.71
CA ALA A 157 15.13 13.56 15.53
C ALA A 157 14.05 12.60 15.01
N LEU A 158 12.74 12.83 15.23
CA LEU A 158 11.72 11.89 14.74
C LEU A 158 10.63 12.52 13.87
N GLU A 159 10.16 13.73 14.18
CA GLU A 159 9.24 14.48 13.31
C GLU A 159 9.91 14.95 12.00
N HIS A 160 11.25 15.01 11.98
CA HIS A 160 11.99 15.56 10.86
C HIS A 160 12.20 14.57 9.70
N LEU A 161 12.06 13.26 9.97
CA LEU A 161 12.26 12.19 8.99
C LEU A 161 10.95 11.73 8.34
N LEU A 162 9.82 11.88 9.05
CA LEU A 162 8.48 11.54 8.56
C LEU A 162 7.45 12.62 8.93
N PRO A 163 7.52 13.85 8.36
CA PRO A 163 6.51 14.88 8.59
C PRO A 163 5.15 14.39 8.08
N ARG A 164 4.16 14.32 8.97
CA ARG A 164 2.79 13.85 8.65
C ARG A 164 1.89 14.98 8.14
N ASP A 165 2.40 16.20 8.12
CA ASP A 165 1.72 17.43 7.74
C ASP A 165 1.99 17.83 6.27
N GLY A 166 2.80 17.05 5.56
CA GLY A 166 3.17 17.31 4.16
C GLY A 166 4.12 18.49 3.96
N SER A 167 4.71 19.03 5.03
CA SER A 167 5.65 20.16 4.95
C SER A 167 6.95 19.82 4.23
N ARG A 168 7.35 18.54 4.22
CA ARG A 168 8.54 18.04 3.50
C ARG A 168 8.33 16.62 2.97
N PRO A 169 8.92 16.26 1.81
CA PRO A 169 8.92 14.89 1.32
C PRO A 169 9.81 13.99 2.18
N MET A 170 9.52 12.68 2.19
CA MET A 170 10.42 11.67 2.75
C MET A 170 11.75 11.67 1.99
N THR A 171 12.86 11.53 2.71
CA THR A 171 14.21 11.49 2.11
C THR A 171 14.63 10.08 1.66
N GLY A 172 13.78 9.08 1.87
CA GLY A 172 13.99 7.67 1.50
C GLY A 172 12.68 6.89 1.47
N ASP A 173 12.76 5.59 1.23
CA ASP A 173 11.60 4.71 1.15
C ASP A 173 10.97 4.45 2.53
N LEU A 174 9.65 4.26 2.55
CA LEU A 174 8.94 3.77 3.74
C LEU A 174 8.99 2.24 3.76
N ASP A 175 9.87 1.68 4.58
CA ASP A 175 9.85 0.26 4.90
C ASP A 175 8.89 0.00 6.06
N LEU A 176 7.94 -0.90 5.85
CA LEU A 176 6.95 -1.32 6.85
C LEU A 176 7.17 -2.77 7.29
N ASP A 177 8.24 -3.43 6.83
CA ASP A 177 8.42 -4.89 6.96
C ASP A 177 7.14 -5.63 6.53
N ASP A 178 6.65 -6.56 7.36
CA ASP A 178 5.44 -7.33 7.12
C ASP A 178 4.16 -6.65 7.66
N ASN A 179 4.19 -5.34 7.94
CA ASN A 179 3.04 -4.62 8.49
C ASN A 179 2.05 -4.17 7.40
N ASN A 180 0.75 -4.29 7.71
CA ASN A 180 -0.33 -3.85 6.84
C ASN A 180 -0.65 -2.36 7.02
N ILE A 181 -0.97 -1.67 5.93
CA ILE A 181 -1.63 -0.35 5.96
C ILE A 181 -3.14 -0.56 6.02
N LEU A 182 -3.76 -0.28 7.18
CA LEU A 182 -5.21 -0.44 7.38
C LEU A 182 -5.92 0.91 7.27
N LYS A 183 -7.15 0.89 6.73
CA LYS A 183 -8.04 2.07 6.64
C LYS A 183 -7.47 3.27 5.86
N ALA A 184 -6.60 3.02 4.87
CA ALA A 184 -6.23 4.04 3.90
C ALA A 184 -7.46 4.41 3.04
N ASN A 185 -7.85 5.68 3.03
CA ASN A 185 -9.01 6.15 2.26
C ASN A 185 -8.68 6.23 0.76
N GLN A 186 -7.57 6.88 0.42
CA GLN A 186 -7.10 7.04 -0.95
C GLN A 186 -5.57 6.88 -1.00
N ILE A 187 -5.06 6.24 -2.06
CA ILE A 187 -3.64 6.11 -2.37
C ILE A 187 -3.45 6.72 -3.77
N GLU A 188 -2.70 7.82 -3.84
CA GLU A 188 -2.31 8.47 -5.10
C GLU A 188 -0.81 8.29 -5.30
N THR A 189 -0.42 7.68 -6.43
CA THR A 189 0.97 7.37 -6.77
C THR A 189 1.12 7.33 -8.29
N GLU A 190 2.33 7.58 -8.79
CA GLU A 190 2.64 7.48 -10.21
C GLU A 190 2.49 6.04 -10.73
N MET A 191 3.01 5.07 -9.97
CA MET A 191 2.94 3.64 -10.32
C MET A 191 2.78 2.77 -9.07
N VAL A 192 2.12 1.62 -9.24
CA VAL A 192 2.02 0.56 -8.22
C VAL A 192 2.65 -0.72 -8.75
N LEU A 193 3.67 -1.24 -8.06
CA LEU A 193 4.25 -2.54 -8.34
C LEU A 193 3.65 -3.61 -7.41
N LEU A 194 2.82 -4.49 -7.96
CA LEU A 194 2.23 -5.59 -7.20
C LEU A 194 3.19 -6.78 -7.16
N ASN A 195 3.89 -7.01 -6.04
CA ASN A 195 4.92 -8.04 -5.96
C ASN A 195 4.40 -9.48 -5.87
N SER A 196 3.15 -9.68 -5.44
CA SER A 196 2.55 -11.01 -5.37
C SER A 196 2.30 -11.58 -6.76
N ILE A 197 2.99 -12.68 -7.09
CA ILE A 197 2.77 -13.47 -8.30
C ILE A 197 1.82 -14.62 -7.97
N VAL A 198 0.69 -14.68 -8.68
CA VAL A 198 -0.36 -15.69 -8.47
C VAL A 198 -0.75 -16.36 -9.78
N THR A 199 -1.30 -17.56 -9.69
CA THR A 199 -1.79 -18.31 -10.87
C THR A 199 -3.29 -18.08 -11.03
N LYS A 200 -3.70 -17.74 -12.27
CA LYS A 200 -5.11 -17.64 -12.65
C LYS A 200 -5.88 -18.91 -12.25
N ASP A 201 -7.12 -18.74 -11.80
CA ASP A 201 -8.07 -19.76 -11.36
C ASP A 201 -7.67 -20.53 -10.08
N SER A 202 -6.52 -20.24 -9.49
CA SER A 202 -6.15 -20.78 -8.19
C SER A 202 -6.93 -20.10 -7.06
N ALA A 203 -7.03 -20.79 -5.92
CA ALA A 203 -7.77 -20.31 -4.76
C ALA A 203 -7.12 -19.04 -4.17
N CYS A 204 -7.95 -18.11 -3.72
CA CYS A 204 -7.55 -16.91 -2.99
C CYS A 204 -8.41 -16.71 -1.75
N ALA A 205 -7.83 -16.13 -0.70
CA ALA A 205 -8.47 -16.06 0.62
C ALA A 205 -9.52 -14.94 0.71
N THR A 206 -9.22 -13.76 0.15
CA THR A 206 -10.03 -12.54 0.37
C THR A 206 -10.39 -11.89 -0.95
N ASN A 207 -11.70 -11.77 -1.21
CA ASN A 207 -12.21 -11.08 -2.40
C ASN A 207 -11.72 -9.63 -2.43
N GLY A 208 -11.33 -9.16 -3.62
CA GLY A 208 -10.83 -7.79 -3.84
C GLY A 208 -9.32 -7.64 -3.71
N LEU A 209 -8.58 -8.67 -3.29
CA LEU A 209 -7.12 -8.66 -3.40
C LEU A 209 -6.71 -8.52 -4.87
N VAL A 210 -5.65 -7.76 -5.12
CA VAL A 210 -5.12 -7.52 -6.47
C VAL A 210 -3.66 -7.98 -6.51
N ALA A 211 -3.28 -8.69 -7.57
CA ALA A 211 -1.98 -9.29 -7.76
C ALA A 211 -1.63 -9.35 -9.26
N ARG A 212 -0.50 -9.97 -9.62
CA ARG A 212 -0.12 -10.20 -11.01
C ARG A 212 0.17 -11.67 -11.31
N ASP A 213 0.12 -12.08 -12.57
CA ASP A 213 0.72 -13.34 -13.02
C ASP A 213 2.23 -13.18 -13.28
N ASN A 214 2.91 -14.27 -13.69
CA ASN A 214 4.36 -14.26 -13.94
C ASN A 214 4.79 -13.44 -15.17
N ILE A 215 3.84 -12.94 -15.97
CA ILE A 215 4.07 -12.12 -17.17
C ILE A 215 3.71 -10.64 -16.87
N GLY A 216 3.04 -10.38 -15.74
CA GLY A 216 2.66 -9.05 -15.29
C GLY A 216 1.19 -8.69 -15.56
N ASN A 217 0.35 -9.65 -15.99
CA ASN A 217 -1.08 -9.37 -16.16
C ASN A 217 -1.76 -9.21 -14.80
N LEU A 218 -2.67 -8.24 -14.68
CA LEU A 218 -3.45 -7.99 -13.48
C LEU A 218 -4.42 -9.14 -13.19
N LEU A 219 -4.43 -9.61 -11.95
CA LEU A 219 -5.41 -10.56 -11.42
C LEU A 219 -6.07 -9.97 -10.17
N SER A 220 -7.36 -10.22 -9.99
CA SER A 220 -8.13 -9.86 -8.79
C SER A 220 -8.77 -11.12 -8.20
N CYS A 221 -8.79 -11.23 -6.88
CA CYS A 221 -9.51 -12.28 -6.19
C CYS A 221 -11.02 -12.01 -6.27
N VAL A 222 -11.77 -12.91 -6.92
CA VAL A 222 -13.21 -12.81 -7.08
C VAL A 222 -13.82 -14.17 -6.75
N ASN A 223 -14.75 -14.19 -5.79
CA ASN A 223 -15.40 -15.40 -5.31
C ASN A 223 -14.41 -16.53 -4.93
N GLY A 224 -13.32 -16.17 -4.24
CA GLY A 224 -12.31 -17.12 -3.77
C GLY A 224 -11.39 -17.68 -4.85
N GLN A 225 -11.37 -17.09 -6.06
CA GLN A 225 -10.44 -17.46 -7.13
C GLN A 225 -9.76 -16.24 -7.75
N TRP A 226 -8.51 -16.38 -8.18
CA TRP A 226 -7.80 -15.35 -8.94
C TRP A 226 -8.32 -15.26 -10.37
N LYS A 227 -8.91 -14.13 -10.75
CA LYS A 227 -9.49 -13.87 -12.07
C LYS A 227 -8.83 -12.67 -12.74
N GLY A 228 -8.68 -12.72 -14.06
CA GLY A 228 -8.27 -11.55 -14.84
C GLY A 228 -9.43 -10.57 -15.03
N PRO A 229 -9.16 -9.33 -15.48
CA PRO A 229 -10.20 -8.39 -15.84
C PRO A 229 -11.10 -9.00 -16.93
N GLU A 230 -12.40 -9.09 -16.66
CA GLU A 230 -13.40 -9.64 -17.58
C GLU A 230 -13.69 -8.65 -18.73
N GLY A 231 -12.70 -8.38 -19.58
CA GLY A 231 -12.91 -7.60 -20.81
C GLY A 231 -13.69 -8.39 -21.88
N SER A 232 -13.90 -9.69 -21.68
CA SER A 232 -14.48 -10.61 -22.65
C SER A 232 -15.03 -11.85 -21.93
N PRO A 233 -16.35 -12.06 -21.91
CA PRO A 233 -16.95 -13.25 -21.30
C PRO A 233 -16.42 -14.54 -21.95
N ILE A 234 -16.34 -15.62 -21.17
CA ILE A 234 -16.04 -16.97 -21.68
C ILE A 234 -17.02 -17.31 -22.80
N SER A 235 -16.53 -17.99 -23.83
CA SER A 235 -17.29 -18.34 -25.05
C SER A 235 -17.68 -17.16 -25.95
N MET A 236 -17.23 -15.93 -25.67
CA MET A 236 -17.31 -14.85 -26.65
C MET A 236 -16.50 -15.21 -27.89
N VAL A 237 -17.06 -14.99 -29.07
CA VAL A 237 -16.36 -15.16 -30.35
C VAL A 237 -16.06 -13.77 -30.92
N SER A 238 -14.80 -13.55 -31.32
CA SER A 238 -14.35 -12.30 -31.93
C SER A 238 -13.44 -12.58 -33.12
N TYR A 239 -13.27 -11.57 -33.98
CA TYR A 239 -12.52 -11.66 -35.23
C TYR A 239 -11.30 -10.75 -35.17
N PHE A 240 -10.12 -11.32 -35.47
CA PHE A 240 -8.84 -10.64 -35.36
C PHE A 240 -8.13 -10.60 -36.72
N ASN A 241 -7.56 -9.43 -37.07
CA ASN A 241 -6.72 -9.30 -38.27
C ASN A 241 -5.27 -9.76 -37.98
N ARG A 242 -5.12 -11.02 -37.58
CA ARG A 242 -3.84 -11.66 -37.21
C ARG A 242 -3.86 -13.14 -37.63
N SER A 243 -2.69 -13.77 -37.70
CA SER A 243 -2.57 -15.21 -38.02
C SER A 243 -2.72 -16.14 -36.81
N THR A 244 -2.68 -15.60 -35.59
CA THR A 244 -2.84 -16.35 -34.34
C THR A 244 -3.79 -15.64 -33.38
N CYS A 245 -4.50 -16.41 -32.56
CA CYS A 245 -5.40 -15.86 -31.55
C CYS A 245 -4.61 -15.18 -30.42
N PRO A 246 -5.12 -14.05 -29.87
CA PRO A 246 -4.50 -13.42 -28.71
C PRO A 246 -4.54 -14.31 -27.46
N ASP A 247 -3.75 -13.97 -26.46
CA ASP A 247 -3.69 -14.73 -25.22
C ASP A 247 -5.06 -14.84 -24.52
N GLY A 248 -5.37 -16.06 -24.06
CA GLY A 248 -6.68 -16.40 -23.50
C GLY A 248 -7.79 -16.57 -24.54
N TRP A 249 -7.45 -16.69 -25.83
CA TRP A 249 -8.35 -17.04 -26.92
C TRP A 249 -7.80 -18.23 -27.70
N VAL A 250 -8.69 -19.06 -28.25
CA VAL A 250 -8.32 -20.17 -29.14
C VAL A 250 -9.13 -20.11 -30.43
N GLU A 251 -8.61 -20.67 -31.51
CA GLU A 251 -9.29 -20.61 -32.81
C GLU A 251 -10.68 -21.24 -32.73
N SER A 252 -11.69 -20.52 -33.22
CA SER A 252 -13.08 -20.96 -33.26
C SER A 252 -13.30 -21.83 -34.49
N ASN A 253 -12.73 -23.04 -34.46
CA ASN A 253 -12.61 -23.95 -35.60
C ASN A 253 -13.30 -25.31 -35.41
N GLY A 254 -14.14 -25.46 -34.37
CA GLY A 254 -14.83 -26.72 -34.08
C GLY A 254 -14.00 -27.72 -33.28
N LEU A 255 -12.72 -27.43 -33.05
CA LEU A 255 -11.83 -28.24 -32.21
C LEU A 255 -11.77 -27.66 -30.80
N ASN A 256 -11.28 -28.45 -29.84
CA ASN A 256 -11.03 -28.03 -28.46
C ASN A 256 -12.26 -27.36 -27.78
N GLY A 257 -13.47 -27.84 -28.10
CA GLY A 257 -14.71 -27.31 -27.52
C GLY A 257 -15.15 -25.95 -28.05
N THR A 258 -14.59 -25.48 -29.17
CA THR A 258 -15.05 -24.27 -29.84
C THR A 258 -16.15 -24.53 -30.87
N TYR A 259 -16.91 -23.50 -31.20
CA TYR A 259 -17.78 -23.51 -32.37
C TYR A 259 -16.98 -23.23 -33.65
N ASP A 260 -17.31 -23.85 -34.79
CA ASP A 260 -16.64 -23.55 -36.08
C ASP A 260 -17.35 -22.41 -36.83
N VAL A 261 -17.03 -21.17 -36.52
CA VAL A 261 -17.72 -20.03 -37.16
C VAL A 261 -17.11 -19.63 -38.51
N ARG A 262 -16.13 -20.38 -39.00
CA ARG A 262 -15.41 -20.02 -40.23
C ARG A 262 -16.32 -20.20 -41.44
N GLY A 263 -16.37 -19.17 -42.29
CA GLY A 263 -17.21 -19.17 -43.48
C GLY A 263 -18.72 -19.17 -43.22
N ALA A 264 -19.16 -19.06 -41.95
CA ALA A 264 -20.56 -19.03 -41.57
C ALA A 264 -21.05 -17.60 -41.35
N PHE A 265 -22.30 -17.34 -41.74
CA PHE A 265 -23.00 -16.12 -41.33
C PHE A 265 -23.56 -16.29 -39.93
N ILE A 266 -23.11 -15.47 -38.98
CA ILE A 266 -23.65 -15.46 -37.63
C ILE A 266 -25.06 -14.86 -37.65
N ARG A 267 -25.98 -15.51 -36.95
CA ARG A 267 -27.39 -15.15 -36.87
C ARG A 267 -27.86 -15.16 -35.41
N ALA A 268 -28.79 -14.28 -35.05
CA ALA A 268 -29.30 -14.18 -33.69
C ALA A 268 -30.13 -15.42 -33.30
N LEU A 269 -30.08 -15.80 -32.01
CA LEU A 269 -30.94 -16.85 -31.45
C LEU A 269 -32.39 -16.34 -31.36
N ASP A 270 -33.38 -17.17 -31.74
CA ASP A 270 -34.80 -16.79 -31.74
C ASP A 270 -35.31 -16.44 -30.33
N ARG A 271 -34.81 -17.15 -29.30
CA ARG A 271 -35.19 -16.98 -27.88
C ARG A 271 -36.71 -16.92 -27.62
N GLY A 272 -37.48 -17.71 -28.36
CA GLY A 272 -38.93 -17.82 -28.15
C GLY A 272 -39.74 -16.74 -28.87
N LYS A 273 -39.13 -15.96 -29.77
CA LYS A 273 -39.83 -15.00 -30.62
C LYS A 273 -40.75 -15.69 -31.64
N GLY A 274 -40.46 -16.95 -31.98
CA GLY A 274 -41.32 -17.76 -32.85
C GLY A 274 -41.16 -17.48 -34.35
N LEU A 275 -40.16 -16.69 -34.74
CA LEU A 275 -39.86 -16.43 -36.16
C LEU A 275 -38.96 -17.50 -36.76
N ASP A 276 -38.09 -18.08 -35.94
CA ASP A 276 -37.14 -19.13 -36.34
C ASP A 276 -37.12 -20.24 -35.27
N SER A 277 -38.28 -20.86 -35.07
CA SER A 277 -38.48 -21.93 -34.08
C SER A 277 -37.70 -23.18 -34.46
N GLY A 278 -36.88 -23.69 -33.53
CA GLY A 278 -36.01 -24.85 -33.74
C GLY A 278 -34.51 -24.51 -33.79
N ARG A 279 -34.15 -23.22 -33.78
CA ARG A 279 -32.76 -22.78 -33.70
C ARG A 279 -32.21 -22.91 -32.27
N THR A 280 -31.16 -23.70 -32.09
CA THR A 280 -30.39 -23.80 -30.84
C THR A 280 -29.02 -23.12 -30.99
N LEU A 281 -28.36 -22.81 -29.88
CA LEU A 281 -27.01 -22.23 -29.89
C LEU A 281 -26.02 -23.17 -30.61
N GLY A 282 -25.17 -22.61 -31.45
CA GLY A 282 -24.18 -23.36 -32.23
C GLY A 282 -24.75 -24.22 -33.37
N SER A 283 -26.06 -24.15 -33.66
CA SER A 283 -26.67 -24.90 -34.77
C SER A 283 -26.40 -24.28 -36.13
N TYR A 284 -25.97 -25.12 -37.08
CA TYR A 284 -25.79 -24.75 -38.48
C TYR A 284 -27.09 -24.94 -39.27
N GLN A 285 -27.28 -24.10 -40.26
CA GLN A 285 -28.34 -24.24 -41.25
C GLN A 285 -27.66 -24.53 -42.60
N ALA A 286 -28.17 -25.51 -43.34
CA ALA A 286 -27.72 -25.77 -44.70
C ALA A 286 -27.96 -24.54 -45.59
N ASP A 287 -27.06 -24.30 -46.53
CA ASP A 287 -27.27 -23.29 -47.57
C ASP A 287 -28.47 -23.67 -48.43
N ASN A 288 -29.21 -22.67 -48.91
CA ASN A 288 -30.42 -22.92 -49.72
C ASN A 288 -30.51 -21.99 -50.94
N ALA A 289 -29.38 -21.70 -51.58
CA ALA A 289 -29.30 -20.64 -52.59
C ALA A 289 -28.75 -21.07 -53.98
N PRO A 290 -29.33 -22.05 -54.69
CA PRO A 290 -29.21 -22.06 -56.14
C PRO A 290 -30.20 -21.04 -56.72
N HIS A 291 -29.79 -19.79 -56.88
CA HIS A 291 -30.57 -18.87 -57.73
C HIS A 291 -30.28 -19.15 -59.20
N ILE A 292 -31.23 -18.86 -60.09
CA ILE A 292 -31.01 -18.86 -61.55
C ILE A 292 -30.49 -17.46 -61.90
N ASN A 293 -29.26 -17.37 -62.40
CA ASN A 293 -28.53 -16.09 -62.45
C ASN A 293 -28.67 -15.43 -63.80
N ASP A 294 -28.84 -16.23 -64.84
CA ASP A 294 -28.83 -15.79 -66.22
C ASP A 294 -29.73 -16.70 -67.05
N TYR A 295 -30.53 -16.07 -67.90
CA TYR A 295 -31.38 -16.76 -68.85
C TYR A 295 -31.23 -16.11 -70.21
N GLN A 296 -31.21 -16.94 -71.23
CA GLN A 296 -31.20 -16.50 -72.62
C GLN A 296 -32.47 -16.96 -73.29
N ILE A 297 -33.05 -16.06 -74.07
CA ILE A 297 -34.20 -16.34 -74.93
C ILE A 297 -33.73 -16.19 -76.38
N ARG A 298 -34.15 -17.10 -77.26
CA ARG A 298 -33.97 -16.95 -78.70
C ARG A 298 -35.26 -17.22 -79.46
N ARG A 299 -35.39 -16.52 -80.58
CA ARG A 299 -36.43 -16.69 -81.60
C ARG A 299 -35.77 -17.20 -82.88
N GLY A 300 -36.45 -18.10 -83.58
CA GLY A 300 -36.05 -18.50 -84.92
C GLY A 300 -37.16 -19.22 -85.64
N ASN A 301 -37.04 -19.31 -86.97
CA ASN A 301 -38.05 -19.94 -87.80
C ASN A 301 -38.15 -21.45 -87.53
N ILE A 302 -39.35 -22.00 -87.73
CA ILE A 302 -39.72 -23.40 -87.49
C ILE A 302 -38.84 -24.43 -88.22
N GLY A 303 -38.27 -24.06 -89.37
CA GLY A 303 -37.36 -24.91 -90.16
C GLY A 303 -35.89 -24.87 -89.70
N THR A 304 -35.50 -23.89 -88.88
CA THR A 304 -34.11 -23.69 -88.43
C THR A 304 -33.89 -24.10 -86.99
N LEU A 305 -34.90 -23.93 -86.13
CA LEU A 305 -34.85 -24.35 -84.73
C LEU A 305 -35.69 -25.61 -84.54
N GLY A 306 -35.07 -26.73 -84.16
CA GLY A 306 -35.80 -27.93 -83.74
C GLY A 306 -36.70 -27.66 -82.52
N TRP A 307 -37.71 -28.51 -82.29
CA TRP A 307 -38.45 -28.48 -81.02
C TRP A 307 -37.44 -28.64 -79.89
N GLY A 308 -37.24 -27.58 -79.11
CA GLY A 308 -36.47 -27.69 -77.87
C GLY A 308 -37.14 -28.76 -77.02
N SER A 309 -36.37 -29.57 -76.31
CA SER A 309 -36.94 -30.68 -75.59
C SER A 309 -37.80 -30.17 -74.42
N THR A 310 -38.95 -30.80 -74.14
CA THR A 310 -39.93 -30.37 -73.11
C THR A 310 -39.85 -31.35 -71.93
N GLY A 311 -39.60 -30.87 -70.70
CA GLY A 311 -39.45 -31.73 -69.51
C GLY A 311 -38.70 -31.10 -68.34
N THR A 312 -38.43 -31.88 -67.29
CA THR A 312 -37.59 -31.48 -66.13
C THR A 312 -36.11 -31.56 -66.52
N TYR A 313 -35.36 -30.47 -66.32
CA TYR A 313 -33.91 -30.43 -66.58
C TYR A 313 -33.14 -30.04 -65.34
N GLY A 314 -32.06 -30.77 -65.07
CA GLY A 314 -31.10 -30.42 -64.03
C GLY A 314 -30.30 -29.18 -64.43
N LEU A 315 -30.18 -28.22 -63.53
CA LEU A 315 -29.30 -27.08 -63.69
C LEU A 315 -27.85 -27.52 -63.44
N PRO A 316 -26.93 -27.35 -64.40
CA PRO A 316 -25.52 -27.67 -64.19
C PRO A 316 -24.93 -26.76 -63.10
N THR A 317 -24.32 -27.37 -62.08
CA THR A 317 -23.64 -26.66 -60.98
C THR A 317 -22.31 -26.02 -61.41
N ASN A 318 -21.76 -26.44 -62.55
CA ASN A 318 -20.52 -25.91 -63.12
C ASN A 318 -20.68 -24.56 -63.85
N GLY A 319 -21.89 -24.00 -63.84
CA GLY A 319 -22.21 -22.72 -64.48
C GLY A 319 -22.36 -22.76 -66.00
N ALA A 320 -22.42 -23.95 -66.60
CA ALA A 320 -22.82 -24.11 -67.98
C ALA A 320 -24.32 -23.79 -68.17
N TYR A 321 -24.66 -23.29 -69.36
CA TYR A 321 -26.06 -23.21 -69.76
C TYR A 321 -26.67 -24.60 -69.91
N THR A 322 -27.92 -24.73 -69.51
CA THR A 322 -28.75 -25.86 -69.91
C THR A 322 -28.85 -25.95 -71.44
N ALA A 323 -29.28 -27.12 -71.93
CA ALA A 323 -29.82 -27.22 -73.27
C ALA A 323 -30.99 -26.23 -73.46
N TRP A 324 -31.22 -25.80 -74.71
CA TRP A 324 -32.34 -24.93 -75.07
C TRP A 324 -33.68 -25.66 -74.90
N GLN A 325 -34.57 -25.04 -74.16
CA GLN A 325 -35.90 -25.52 -73.79
C GLN A 325 -36.96 -24.83 -74.65
N ALA A 326 -37.93 -25.57 -75.19
CA ALA A 326 -39.04 -24.95 -75.92
C ALA A 326 -39.98 -24.23 -74.94
N THR A 327 -40.34 -22.97 -75.24
CA THR A 327 -41.30 -22.19 -74.44
C THR A 327 -42.60 -21.91 -75.17
N GLY A 328 -42.68 -22.21 -76.47
CA GLY A 328 -43.90 -22.09 -77.28
C GLY A 328 -43.63 -21.63 -78.71
N GLU A 329 -44.70 -21.51 -79.49
CA GLU A 329 -44.71 -20.93 -80.85
C GLU A 329 -45.27 -19.51 -80.81
N GLY A 330 -44.71 -18.60 -81.61
CA GLY A 330 -45.10 -17.19 -81.65
C GLY A 330 -45.68 -16.78 -83.00
N GLY A 331 -46.86 -16.12 -82.98
CA GLY A 331 -47.50 -15.54 -84.16
C GLY A 331 -48.09 -16.57 -85.12
N ALA A 332 -48.68 -16.11 -86.23
CA ALA A 332 -49.38 -16.91 -87.24
C ALA A 332 -48.45 -17.85 -88.04
N GLY A 333 -47.87 -18.84 -87.37
CA GLY A 333 -47.44 -20.12 -87.97
C GLY A 333 -46.00 -20.22 -88.46
N GLY A 334 -45.00 -19.58 -87.82
CA GLY A 334 -43.62 -19.68 -88.34
C GLY A 334 -42.46 -19.65 -87.35
N ASP A 335 -42.64 -19.18 -86.11
CA ASP A 335 -41.50 -18.96 -85.20
C ASP A 335 -41.59 -19.75 -83.90
N ARG A 336 -40.43 -20.22 -83.44
CA ARG A 336 -40.25 -20.91 -82.16
C ARG A 336 -39.47 -20.07 -81.17
N TRP A 337 -39.90 -20.13 -79.92
CA TRP A 337 -39.22 -19.53 -78.78
C TRP A 337 -38.56 -20.60 -77.92
N GLN A 338 -37.33 -20.34 -77.51
CA GLN A 338 -36.60 -21.20 -76.61
C GLN A 338 -35.92 -20.41 -75.50
N ILE A 339 -35.86 -21.00 -74.31
CA ILE A 339 -35.13 -20.47 -73.15
C ILE A 339 -34.01 -21.42 -72.75
N ARG A 340 -32.89 -20.90 -72.26
CA ARG A 340 -31.92 -21.68 -71.49
C ARG A 340 -31.46 -20.88 -70.31
N MET A 341 -31.02 -21.56 -69.27
CA MET A 341 -30.68 -20.95 -67.99
C MET A 341 -29.36 -21.52 -67.48
N ARG A 342 -28.69 -20.79 -66.60
CA ARG A 342 -27.52 -21.29 -65.88
C ARG A 342 -27.48 -20.76 -64.46
N LEU A 343 -26.80 -21.51 -63.61
CA LEU A 343 -26.23 -20.99 -62.38
C LEU A 343 -24.97 -20.18 -62.78
N LYS A 344 -24.62 -19.07 -62.13
CA LYS A 344 -23.27 -18.49 -62.34
C LYS A 344 -22.31 -19.38 -61.58
N GLY A 345 -21.35 -19.99 -62.28
CA GLY A 345 -20.25 -20.73 -61.64
C GLY A 345 -19.37 -19.87 -60.73
N GLY A 346 -19.61 -18.55 -60.65
CA GLY A 346 -19.07 -17.65 -59.65
C GLY A 346 -20.14 -17.28 -58.63
N GLU A 347 -20.02 -17.89 -57.45
CA GLU A 347 -20.66 -17.60 -56.17
C GLU A 347 -21.21 -16.16 -56.05
N THR A 348 -22.52 -15.99 -55.87
CA THR A 348 -23.10 -14.72 -55.39
C THR A 348 -22.97 -14.68 -53.88
N ARG A 349 -21.75 -14.43 -53.39
CA ARG A 349 -21.54 -14.06 -52.00
C ARG A 349 -21.39 -12.53 -51.88
N PRO A 350 -21.80 -11.94 -50.75
CA PRO A 350 -21.38 -10.59 -50.38
C PRO A 350 -19.85 -10.42 -50.43
N ASN A 351 -19.38 -9.17 -50.51
CA ASN A 351 -17.95 -8.89 -50.36
C ASN A 351 -17.51 -9.21 -48.92
N ASN A 352 -16.72 -10.27 -48.75
CA ASN A 352 -16.33 -10.79 -47.45
C ASN A 352 -14.84 -10.54 -47.19
N VAL A 353 -14.49 -10.18 -45.96
CA VAL A 353 -13.11 -10.12 -45.48
C VAL A 353 -12.82 -11.33 -44.60
N ALA A 354 -11.64 -11.93 -44.76
CA ALA A 354 -11.19 -13.04 -43.93
C ALA A 354 -10.44 -12.50 -42.70
N LEU A 355 -10.97 -12.77 -41.52
CA LEU A 355 -10.32 -12.51 -40.23
C LEU A 355 -10.27 -13.81 -39.44
N LEU A 356 -9.28 -13.95 -38.56
CA LEU A 356 -9.17 -15.12 -37.69
C LEU A 356 -10.25 -15.07 -36.62
N ALA A 357 -11.14 -16.07 -36.62
CA ALA A 357 -12.15 -16.21 -35.58
C ALA A 357 -11.57 -16.90 -34.35
N CYS A 358 -11.70 -16.28 -33.18
CA CYS A 358 -11.25 -16.85 -31.92
C CYS A 358 -12.36 -16.83 -30.88
N GLN A 359 -12.42 -17.88 -30.06
CA GLN A 359 -13.34 -18.02 -28.94
C GLN A 359 -12.59 -17.84 -27.62
N LYS A 360 -13.13 -17.02 -26.72
CA LYS A 360 -12.57 -16.77 -25.38
C LYS A 360 -12.67 -18.05 -24.55
N GLN A 361 -11.54 -18.48 -24.00
CA GLN A 361 -11.47 -19.63 -23.09
C GLN A 361 -11.59 -19.18 -21.63
N PRO A 362 -11.95 -20.11 -20.72
CA PRO A 362 -11.96 -19.91 -19.27
C PRO A 362 -10.73 -19.19 -18.73
#